data_AF-A0A8A1M933-F1
#
_entry.id   AF-A0A8A1M933-F1
#
_cell.length_a   1.000
_cell.length_b   1.000
_cell.length_c   1.000
_cell.angle_alpha   90.00
_cell.angle_beta   90.00
_cell.angle_gamma   90.00
#
_symmetry.space_group_name_H-M   'P 1'
#
loop_
_entity.id
_entity.type
_entity.pdbx_description
1 polymer ?
#
loop_
_entity_poly.entity_id
_entity_poly.type
_entity_poly.pdbx_seq_one_letter_code
_entity_poly.pdbx_strand_id
1 'polypeptide(L)'
;MFGYSLILDGETSLYHSGSSPQGGACPTIAHAILSSPLSLGLLLTVDLKIVKTVRVGDNESAQLAVVQIQQVTPSDSLPTGLNLVAKIYDPLYFSHIQDDVEPFLCVDRDYSRETATYTALSKSNLPGTVIPRYFGSYTLQWPVTMSETVTTRSVRLILIEYVPGASLQQLNPADFSQQCRKTLMKAVIDAETLLYTHGVQHRDLHPRNIVVLNDTIAKASDAWDFRIVDFGHSVLGRAPLPELEGPEYLSGVPISPLLRWHKAWRRFEFFSDWIDWDWQSWLECVYGHTRASLTEHMVSTWLPAILTEPREITPGCLPFTNTGLRAFCKNVAQAAALLHVVSRIYVP
;
A
#
# COMPACT_ATOMS: atom_id res chain seq x y z
N MET A 1 -9.95 8.41 -31.44
CA MET A 1 -10.55 7.47 -30.48
C MET A 1 -10.03 6.08 -30.86
N PHE A 2 -8.79 5.80 -30.50
CA PHE A 2 -8.08 4.57 -30.86
C PHE A 2 -7.53 3.98 -29.57
N GLY A 3 -8.07 2.82 -29.19
CA GLY A 3 -7.47 1.98 -28.17
C GLY A 3 -6.27 1.25 -28.76
N TYR A 4 -5.20 1.16 -27.97
CA TYR A 4 -4.07 0.29 -28.26
C TYR A 4 -3.99 -0.74 -27.15
N SER A 5 -4.31 -1.98 -27.49
CA SER A 5 -3.99 -3.15 -26.68
C SER A 5 -2.48 -3.41 -26.78
N LEU A 6 -1.85 -3.64 -25.63
CA LEU A 6 -0.48 -4.11 -25.56
C LEU A 6 -0.45 -5.61 -25.87
N ILE A 7 0.15 -5.96 -27.01
CA ILE A 7 0.43 -7.33 -27.43
C ILE A 7 1.77 -7.73 -26.81
N LEU A 8 1.78 -8.82 -26.04
CA LEU A 8 2.99 -9.46 -25.53
C LEU A 8 3.49 -10.45 -26.60
N ASP A 9 4.48 -9.97 -27.36
CA ASP A 9 5.42 -10.57 -28.33
C ASP A 9 5.14 -11.89 -29.09
N GLY A 10 5.39 -11.81 -30.40
CA GLY A 10 5.71 -12.91 -31.29
C GLY A 10 5.88 -12.39 -32.73
N GLU A 11 7.12 -12.31 -33.22
CA GLU A 11 7.44 -11.92 -34.61
C GLU A 11 6.63 -12.73 -35.63
N THR A 12 5.97 -12.07 -36.58
CA THR A 12 6.01 -12.45 -38.00
C THR A 12 5.43 -11.36 -38.89
N SER A 13 6.23 -10.93 -39.86
CA SER A 13 5.89 -10.04 -40.95
C SER A 13 4.83 -10.68 -41.88
N LEU A 14 3.79 -9.90 -42.21
CA LEU A 14 2.89 -9.93 -43.38
C LEU A 14 2.86 -11.21 -44.26
N TYR A 15 1.72 -11.91 -44.31
CA TYR A 15 0.86 -12.11 -45.50
C TYR A 15 -0.43 -12.88 -45.12
N HIS A 16 -1.50 -12.64 -45.90
CA HIS A 16 -2.85 -13.16 -45.74
C HIS A 16 -2.96 -14.69 -45.89
N SER A 17 -3.84 -15.29 -45.07
CA SER A 17 -4.74 -16.43 -45.32
C SER A 17 -4.58 -17.65 -44.39
N GLY A 18 -5.71 -18.02 -43.76
CA GLY A 18 -6.03 -19.41 -43.41
C GLY A 18 -5.44 -20.01 -42.14
N SER A 19 -6.35 -20.36 -41.22
CA SER A 19 -6.28 -21.45 -40.23
C SER A 19 -5.29 -21.38 -39.05
N SER A 20 -5.88 -21.49 -37.85
CA SER A 20 -5.28 -21.89 -36.56
C SER A 20 -4.37 -23.13 -36.70
N PRO A 21 -3.33 -23.35 -35.85
CA PRO A 21 -3.57 -23.72 -34.45
C PRO A 21 -2.49 -23.35 -33.39
N GLN A 22 -2.92 -23.41 -32.12
CA GLN A 22 -2.17 -23.78 -30.90
C GLN A 22 -1.10 -22.80 -30.35
N GLY A 23 -1.51 -22.00 -29.36
CA GLY A 23 -0.64 -21.19 -28.52
C GLY A 23 -0.11 -21.93 -27.30
N GLY A 24 1.15 -22.32 -27.34
CA GLY A 24 1.99 -22.45 -26.15
C GLY A 24 2.64 -21.10 -25.88
N ALA A 25 2.30 -20.44 -24.77
CA ALA A 25 2.92 -19.17 -24.40
C ALA A 25 4.37 -19.41 -23.94
N CYS A 26 5.31 -18.78 -24.64
CA CYS A 26 6.72 -18.76 -24.31
C CYS A 26 6.94 -17.90 -23.03
N PRO A 27 7.75 -18.31 -22.05
CA PRO A 27 7.98 -17.51 -20.86
C PRO A 27 8.92 -16.33 -21.16
N THR A 28 8.42 -15.10 -21.00
CA THR A 28 9.24 -13.88 -21.06
C THR A 28 10.24 -13.88 -19.90
N ILE A 29 11.53 -13.78 -20.23
CA ILE A 29 12.62 -13.57 -19.28
C ILE A 29 12.85 -12.06 -19.18
N ALA A 30 12.85 -11.53 -17.96
CA ALA A 30 13.12 -10.14 -17.66
C ALA A 30 14.43 -10.01 -16.89
N HIS A 31 15.35 -9.13 -17.36
CA HIS A 31 16.65 -8.89 -16.75
C HIS A 31 16.62 -7.65 -15.84
N ALA A 32 16.85 -7.84 -14.54
CA ALA A 32 16.79 -6.79 -13.53
C ALA A 32 18.13 -6.59 -12.81
N ILE A 33 18.46 -5.35 -12.48
CA ILE A 33 19.72 -4.94 -11.84
C ILE A 33 19.41 -4.36 -10.46
N LEU A 34 20.07 -4.84 -9.40
CA LEU A 34 19.84 -4.32 -8.05
C LEU A 34 20.24 -2.84 -7.93
N SER A 35 19.33 -2.00 -7.45
CA SER A 35 19.61 -0.60 -7.14
C SER A 35 19.98 -0.47 -5.66
N SER A 36 21.28 -0.35 -5.36
CA SER A 36 21.77 -0.04 -4.02
C SER A 36 22.28 1.41 -3.97
N PRO A 37 21.78 2.28 -3.06
CA PRO A 37 22.20 3.67 -3.00
C PRO A 37 23.66 3.87 -2.55
N LEU A 38 24.34 2.87 -1.97
CA LEU A 38 25.61 3.08 -1.25
C LEU A 38 26.64 1.93 -1.32
N SER A 39 26.48 0.93 -2.19
CA SER A 39 27.52 -0.12 -2.32
C SER A 39 28.31 0.03 -3.63
N LEU A 40 29.57 0.45 -3.49
CA LEU A 40 30.64 0.37 -4.50
C LEU A 40 31.07 -1.10 -4.74
N GLY A 41 30.12 -2.05 -4.73
CA GLY A 41 30.37 -3.49 -4.71
C GLY A 41 29.36 -4.24 -5.55
N LEU A 42 29.89 -4.98 -6.53
CA LEU A 42 29.28 -6.01 -7.39
C LEU A 42 27.86 -5.74 -7.90
N LEU A 43 27.74 -5.50 -9.21
CA LEU A 43 26.47 -5.44 -9.93
C LEU A 43 25.75 -6.79 -9.80
N LEU A 44 24.65 -6.82 -9.05
CA LEU A 44 23.79 -8.00 -8.95
C LEU A 44 22.74 -7.96 -10.07
N THR A 45 22.77 -8.95 -10.95
CA THR A 45 21.77 -9.16 -11.99
C THR A 45 20.89 -10.35 -11.65
N VAL A 46 19.59 -10.22 -11.87
CA VAL A 46 18.57 -11.24 -11.60
C VAL A 46 17.74 -11.47 -12.84
N ASP A 47 17.60 -12.73 -13.22
CA ASP A 47 16.77 -13.16 -14.34
C ASP A 47 15.44 -13.70 -13.81
N LEU A 48 14.36 -13.06 -14.24
CA LEU A 48 13.01 -13.33 -13.75
C LEU A 48 12.19 -14.01 -14.84
N LYS A 49 11.55 -15.11 -14.50
CA LYS A 49 10.52 -15.75 -15.32
C LYS A 49 9.15 -15.35 -14.82
N ILE A 50 8.31 -14.76 -15.66
CA ILE A 50 6.91 -14.51 -15.33
C ILE A 50 6.15 -15.85 -15.28
N VAL A 51 5.50 -16.11 -14.14
CA VAL A 51 4.66 -17.30 -13.93
C VAL A 51 3.20 -16.99 -14.23
N LYS A 52 2.70 -15.87 -13.70
CA LYS A 52 1.34 -15.37 -13.97
C LYS A 52 1.24 -13.88 -13.73
N THR A 53 0.32 -13.23 -14.40
CA THR A 53 -0.06 -11.84 -14.11
C THR A 53 -1.02 -11.80 -12.91
N VAL A 54 -0.89 -10.79 -12.06
CA VAL A 54 -1.79 -10.54 -10.92
C VAL A 54 -2.68 -9.34 -11.23
N ARG A 55 -2.07 -8.24 -11.67
CA ARG A 55 -2.76 -7.02 -12.09
C ARG A 55 -1.90 -6.32 -13.11
N VAL A 56 -2.36 -6.26 -14.35
CA VAL A 56 -1.66 -5.58 -15.45
C VAL A 56 -2.64 -4.82 -16.31
N GLY A 57 -2.20 -3.73 -16.91
CA GLY A 57 -3.00 -2.87 -17.79
C GLY A 57 -2.81 -1.39 -17.54
N ASP A 58 -3.42 -0.59 -18.39
CA ASP A 58 -3.43 0.86 -18.30
C ASP A 58 -4.23 1.34 -17.08
N ASN A 59 -3.89 2.54 -16.61
CA ASN A 59 -4.49 3.19 -15.45
C ASN A 59 -4.12 2.55 -14.10
N GLU A 60 -3.03 1.80 -14.05
CA GLU A 60 -2.50 1.19 -12.84
C GLU A 60 -1.20 1.88 -12.43
N SER A 61 -1.06 2.21 -11.13
CA SER A 61 0.17 2.85 -10.61
C SER A 61 1.38 1.91 -10.62
N ALA A 62 1.15 0.60 -10.65
CA ALA A 62 2.16 -0.42 -10.82
C ALA A 62 1.57 -1.71 -11.40
N GLN A 63 2.35 -2.38 -12.24
CA GLN A 63 2.05 -3.69 -12.80
C GLN A 63 2.53 -4.78 -11.83
N LEU A 64 1.69 -5.80 -11.60
CA LEU A 64 1.95 -6.89 -10.66
C LEU A 64 1.98 -8.24 -11.39
N ALA A 65 3.08 -8.96 -11.22
CA ALA A 65 3.24 -10.31 -11.75
C ALA A 65 3.86 -11.24 -10.69
N VAL A 66 3.44 -12.51 -10.68
CA VAL A 66 4.17 -13.55 -9.97
C VAL A 66 5.33 -14.00 -10.84
N VAL A 67 6.52 -14.03 -10.26
CA VAL A 67 7.77 -14.36 -10.94
C VAL A 67 8.55 -15.44 -10.19
N GLN A 68 9.43 -16.13 -10.89
CA GLN A 68 10.45 -17.01 -10.31
C GLN A 68 11.83 -16.52 -10.72
N ILE A 69 12.77 -16.55 -9.77
CA ILE A 69 14.17 -16.27 -10.03
C ILE A 69 14.78 -17.50 -10.73
N GLN A 70 15.25 -17.31 -11.96
CA GLN A 70 15.94 -18.33 -12.76
C GLN A 70 17.44 -18.34 -12.47
N GLN A 71 18.05 -17.15 -12.49
CA GLN A 71 19.49 -16.99 -12.33
C GLN A 71 19.78 -15.72 -11.55
N VAL A 72 20.86 -15.77 -10.76
CA VAL A 72 21.40 -14.65 -10.00
C VAL A 72 22.89 -14.59 -10.26
N THR A 73 23.39 -13.40 -10.61
CA THR A 73 24.80 -13.18 -10.93
C THR A 73 25.34 -11.99 -10.13
N PRO A 74 26.38 -12.16 -9.29
CA PRO A 74 27.01 -13.43 -8.91
C PRO A 74 26.07 -14.32 -8.07
N SER A 75 26.24 -15.64 -8.15
CA SER A 75 25.37 -16.63 -7.49
C SER A 75 25.43 -16.53 -5.95
N ASP A 76 24.33 -16.90 -5.28
CA ASP A 76 24.15 -17.06 -3.81
C ASP A 76 23.45 -15.93 -3.01
N SER A 77 22.80 -14.95 -3.62
CA SER A 77 22.12 -13.87 -2.84
C SER A 77 20.60 -13.98 -2.70
N LEU A 78 19.91 -14.71 -3.57
CA LEU A 78 18.44 -14.82 -3.56
C LEU A 78 17.96 -16.26 -3.72
N PRO A 79 16.82 -16.63 -3.11
CA PRO A 79 16.27 -17.97 -3.23
C PRO A 79 15.74 -18.23 -4.65
N THR A 80 16.33 -19.20 -5.34
CA THR A 80 15.85 -19.69 -6.64
C THR A 80 14.65 -20.61 -6.47
N GLY A 81 13.75 -20.63 -7.46
CA GLY A 81 12.57 -21.52 -7.47
C GLY A 81 11.39 -21.10 -6.57
N LEU A 82 11.50 -20.01 -5.80
CA LEU A 82 10.36 -19.44 -5.07
C LEU A 82 9.51 -18.54 -5.98
N ASN A 83 8.20 -18.60 -5.79
CA ASN A 83 7.28 -17.63 -6.36
C ASN A 83 7.37 -16.32 -5.56
N LEU A 84 7.69 -15.23 -6.25
CA LEU A 84 7.73 -13.87 -5.72
C LEU A 84 6.73 -13.00 -6.46
N VAL A 85 6.40 -11.84 -5.92
CA VAL A 85 5.70 -10.79 -6.64
C VAL A 85 6.70 -9.76 -7.12
N ALA A 86 6.72 -9.55 -8.43
CA ALA A 86 7.33 -8.41 -9.07
C ALA A 86 6.30 -7.28 -9.15
N LYS A 87 6.59 -6.15 -8.49
CA LYS A 87 5.81 -4.91 -8.62
C LYS A 87 6.62 -3.89 -9.42
N ILE A 88 6.16 -3.65 -10.64
CA ILE A 88 6.85 -2.89 -11.68
C ILE A 88 6.21 -1.50 -11.80
N TYR A 89 7.02 -0.47 -11.63
CA TYR A 89 6.64 0.94 -11.58
C TYR A 89 7.01 1.59 -12.92
N ASP A 90 6.17 1.36 -13.93
CA ASP A 90 6.35 1.92 -15.27
C ASP A 90 5.37 3.10 -15.50
N PRO A 91 5.88 4.34 -15.60
CA PRO A 91 5.06 5.54 -15.81
C PRO A 91 4.17 5.49 -17.06
N LEU A 92 4.51 4.66 -18.06
CA LEU A 92 3.71 4.56 -19.28
C LEU A 92 2.31 4.00 -19.05
N TYR A 93 2.11 3.20 -18.00
CA TYR A 93 0.79 2.62 -17.67
C TYR A 93 0.01 3.43 -16.64
N PHE A 94 0.59 4.52 -16.14
CA PHE A 94 -0.05 5.33 -15.12
C PHE A 94 -1.30 6.03 -15.67
N SER A 95 -2.34 6.14 -14.83
CA SER A 95 -3.56 6.85 -15.18
C SER A 95 -3.28 8.35 -15.30
N HIS A 96 -3.22 8.84 -16.54
CA HIS A 96 -3.04 10.25 -16.87
C HIS A 96 -4.38 10.91 -17.27
N ILE A 97 -5.52 10.28 -16.94
CA ILE A 97 -6.86 10.83 -17.22
C ILE A 97 -7.06 12.20 -16.53
N GLN A 98 -6.28 12.50 -15.48
CA GLN A 98 -6.20 13.82 -14.87
C GLN A 98 -4.91 14.50 -15.30
N ASP A 99 -5.01 15.50 -16.21
CA ASP A 99 -3.91 16.22 -16.85
C ASP A 99 -2.99 17.01 -15.89
N ASP A 100 -3.32 17.06 -14.59
CA ASP A 100 -2.59 17.85 -13.57
C ASP A 100 -1.52 17.05 -12.79
N VAL A 101 -1.24 15.82 -13.23
CA VAL A 101 -0.35 14.88 -12.54
C VAL A 101 0.76 14.41 -13.46
N GLU A 102 2.00 14.69 -13.06
CA GLU A 102 3.20 14.20 -13.75
C GLU A 102 3.40 12.71 -13.38
N PRO A 103 3.27 11.75 -14.34
CA PRO A 103 3.28 10.32 -14.04
C PRO A 103 4.61 9.81 -13.48
N PHE A 104 5.75 10.32 -13.96
CA PHE A 104 7.06 9.89 -13.51
C PHE A 104 7.28 10.23 -12.03
N LEU A 105 6.89 11.43 -11.60
CA LEU A 105 6.95 11.87 -10.20
C LEU A 105 6.05 11.04 -9.30
N CYS A 106 4.87 10.64 -9.76
CA CYS A 106 3.96 9.84 -8.95
C CYS A 106 4.49 8.42 -8.77
N VAL A 107 4.91 7.80 -9.86
CA VAL A 107 5.42 6.43 -9.86
C VAL A 107 6.74 6.34 -9.08
N ASP A 108 7.63 7.31 -9.23
CA ASP A 108 8.89 7.37 -8.47
C ASP A 108 8.64 7.60 -6.97
N ARG A 109 7.68 8.46 -6.62
CA ARG A 109 7.28 8.69 -5.22
C ARG A 109 6.73 7.42 -4.58
N ASP A 110 5.84 6.72 -5.27
CA ASP A 110 5.21 5.51 -4.74
C ASP A 110 6.24 4.37 -4.59
N TYR A 111 7.09 4.17 -5.60
CA TYR A 111 8.24 3.26 -5.53
C TYR A 111 9.18 3.60 -4.36
N SER A 112 9.53 4.87 -4.20
CA SER A 112 10.48 5.33 -3.18
C SER A 112 9.93 5.13 -1.77
N ARG A 113 8.65 5.46 -1.53
CA ARG A 113 7.99 5.26 -0.23
C ARG A 113 7.89 3.80 0.15
N GLU A 114 7.49 2.95 -0.79
CA GLU A 114 7.33 1.53 -0.57
C GLU A 114 8.68 0.86 -0.28
N THR A 115 9.70 1.17 -1.08
CA THR A 115 11.09 0.71 -0.88
C THR A 115 11.64 1.16 0.47
N ALA A 116 11.46 2.43 0.83
CA ALA A 116 11.91 2.97 2.11
C ALA A 116 11.21 2.27 3.29
N THR A 117 9.92 1.97 3.16
CA THR A 117 9.14 1.31 4.20
C THR A 117 9.60 -0.12 4.44
N TYR A 118 9.72 -0.92 3.36
CA TYR A 118 10.24 -2.28 3.49
C TYR A 118 11.67 -2.30 4.03
N THR A 119 12.51 -1.35 3.62
CA THR A 119 13.87 -1.21 4.12
C THR A 119 13.89 -0.88 5.61
N ALA A 120 13.07 0.07 6.07
CA ALA A 120 12.95 0.46 7.47
C ALA A 120 12.48 -0.70 8.37
N LEU A 121 11.57 -1.54 7.85
CA LEU A 121 11.00 -2.67 8.58
C LEU A 121 11.83 -3.95 8.47
N SER A 122 12.85 -4.00 7.62
CA SER A 122 13.63 -5.21 7.30
C SER A 122 14.26 -5.91 8.51
N LYS A 123 14.63 -5.16 9.56
CA LYS A 123 15.25 -5.69 10.79
C LYS A 123 14.25 -5.99 11.92
N SER A 124 12.96 -5.72 11.69
CA SER A 124 11.90 -6.05 12.66
C SER A 124 11.45 -7.50 12.52
N ASN A 125 10.53 -7.94 13.37
CA ASN A 125 9.87 -9.24 13.28
C ASN A 125 8.60 -9.23 12.39
N LEU A 126 8.32 -8.13 11.68
CA LEU A 126 7.14 -7.97 10.82
C LEU A 126 7.23 -8.65 9.45
N PRO A 127 8.40 -8.70 8.77
CA PRO A 127 8.53 -9.40 7.49
C PRO A 127 8.19 -10.89 7.61
N GLY A 128 7.30 -11.36 6.73
CA GLY A 128 6.80 -12.73 6.73
C GLY A 128 5.73 -13.03 7.77
N THR A 129 5.32 -12.05 8.60
CA THR A 129 4.27 -12.21 9.63
C THR A 129 3.15 -11.18 9.45
N VAL A 130 3.46 -9.88 9.48
CA VAL A 130 2.47 -8.81 9.31
C VAL A 130 2.54 -8.23 7.90
N ILE A 131 3.72 -8.24 7.29
CA ILE A 131 3.96 -7.72 5.93
C ILE A 131 4.71 -8.77 5.10
N PRO A 132 4.65 -8.74 3.76
CA PRO A 132 5.47 -9.58 2.91
C PRO A 132 6.96 -9.39 3.20
N ARG A 133 7.77 -10.45 3.08
CA ARG A 133 9.24 -10.30 3.04
C ARG A 133 9.66 -9.49 1.81
N TYR A 134 10.67 -8.65 2.00
CA TYR A 134 11.24 -7.81 0.96
C TYR A 134 12.54 -8.43 0.45
N PHE A 135 12.63 -8.62 -0.87
CA PHE A 135 13.80 -9.23 -1.53
C PHE A 135 14.69 -8.22 -2.24
N GLY A 136 14.23 -6.97 -2.37
CA GLY A 136 15.05 -5.86 -2.87
C GLY A 136 14.34 -5.00 -3.92
N SER A 137 15.06 -3.94 -4.30
CA SER A 137 14.68 -2.95 -5.29
C SER A 137 15.63 -3.00 -6.48
N TYR A 138 15.09 -3.01 -7.68
CA TYR A 138 15.80 -3.25 -8.91
C TYR A 138 15.42 -2.22 -9.99
N THR A 139 16.30 -2.07 -10.97
CA THR A 139 16.01 -1.42 -12.24
C THR A 139 15.94 -2.49 -13.31
N LEU A 140 14.78 -2.59 -13.94
CA LEU A 140 14.50 -3.47 -15.06
C LEU A 140 14.85 -2.75 -16.37
N GLN A 141 15.60 -3.42 -17.25
CA GLN A 141 15.85 -2.92 -18.60
C GLN A 141 14.79 -3.51 -19.54
N TRP A 142 13.79 -2.70 -19.87
CA TRP A 142 12.66 -3.13 -20.69
C TRP A 142 12.90 -2.84 -22.17
N PRO A 143 12.86 -3.83 -23.06
CA PRO A 143 13.08 -3.61 -24.49
C PRO A 143 11.91 -2.82 -25.11
N VAL A 144 12.25 -1.85 -25.96
CA VAL A 144 11.33 -0.99 -26.70
C VAL A 144 11.72 -1.03 -28.16
N THR A 145 10.83 -1.59 -28.98
CA THR A 145 11.00 -1.60 -30.43
C THR A 145 10.46 -0.30 -30.99
N MET A 146 11.34 0.56 -31.51
CA MET A 146 10.97 1.75 -32.26
C MET A 146 11.56 1.66 -33.66
N SER A 147 10.67 1.54 -34.66
CA SER A 147 10.99 1.65 -36.09
C SER A 147 12.31 0.95 -36.47
N GLU A 148 12.35 -0.37 -36.28
CA GLU A 148 13.49 -1.27 -36.61
C GLU A 148 14.69 -1.24 -35.63
N THR A 149 14.67 -0.38 -34.61
CA THR A 149 15.69 -0.39 -33.53
C THR A 149 15.09 -0.90 -32.22
N VAL A 150 15.79 -1.82 -31.56
CA VAL A 150 15.48 -2.22 -30.17
C VAL A 150 16.32 -1.36 -29.24
N THR A 151 15.66 -0.45 -28.54
CA THR A 151 16.25 0.31 -27.44
C THR A 151 15.76 -0.26 -26.11
N THR A 152 16.31 0.17 -24.97
CA THR A 152 15.82 -0.24 -23.65
C THR A 152 15.40 0.99 -22.86
N ARG A 153 14.28 0.92 -22.15
CA ARG A 153 13.93 1.89 -21.10
C ARG A 153 14.16 1.29 -19.72
N SER A 154 14.62 2.11 -18.79
CA SER A 154 14.80 1.70 -17.40
C SER A 154 13.50 1.89 -16.61
N VAL A 155 13.08 0.84 -15.92
CA VAL A 155 11.83 0.79 -15.15
C VAL A 155 12.14 0.32 -13.73
N ARG A 156 11.53 0.93 -12.70
CA ARG A 156 11.76 0.51 -11.32
C ARG A 156 10.93 -0.73 -10.98
N LEU A 157 11.49 -1.61 -10.16
CA LEU A 157 10.88 -2.87 -9.75
C LEU A 157 11.20 -3.13 -8.28
N ILE A 158 10.26 -3.69 -7.53
CA ILE A 158 10.57 -4.38 -6.26
C ILE A 158 10.19 -5.84 -6.34
N LEU A 159 10.91 -6.67 -5.59
CA LEU A 159 10.59 -8.08 -5.35
C LEU A 159 10.14 -8.28 -3.91
N ILE A 160 8.94 -8.83 -3.73
CA ILE A 160 8.37 -9.15 -2.42
C ILE A 160 7.83 -10.59 -2.39
N GLU A 161 7.63 -11.11 -1.18
CA GLU A 161 7.02 -12.42 -0.94
C GLU A 161 5.64 -12.51 -1.62
N TYR A 162 5.43 -13.61 -2.34
CA TYR A 162 4.09 -13.97 -2.81
C TYR A 162 3.27 -14.52 -1.63
N VAL A 163 2.17 -13.84 -1.31
CA VAL A 163 1.24 -14.25 -0.26
C VAL A 163 0.12 -15.10 -0.90
N PRO A 164 0.06 -16.42 -0.64
CA PRO A 164 -0.96 -17.29 -1.22
C PRO A 164 -2.30 -17.09 -0.48
N GLY A 165 -3.15 -16.24 -1.05
CA GLY A 165 -4.36 -15.81 -0.37
C GLY A 165 -5.29 -14.99 -1.25
N ALA A 166 -6.34 -14.47 -0.62
CA ALA A 166 -7.27 -13.52 -1.20
C ALA A 166 -7.27 -12.23 -0.37
N SER A 167 -7.48 -11.08 -1.03
CA SER A 167 -7.66 -9.83 -0.29
C SER A 167 -9.01 -9.82 0.41
N LEU A 168 -9.15 -9.05 1.50
CA LEU A 168 -10.46 -8.86 2.14
C LEU A 168 -11.50 -8.25 1.18
N GLN A 169 -11.08 -7.54 0.12
CA GLN A 169 -12.01 -7.06 -0.91
C GLN A 169 -12.59 -8.20 -1.76
N GLN A 170 -11.86 -9.31 -1.91
CA GLN A 170 -12.30 -10.47 -2.70
C GLN A 170 -13.13 -11.46 -1.88
N LEU A 171 -13.09 -11.37 -0.55
CA LEU A 171 -13.87 -12.20 0.36
C LEU A 171 -15.25 -11.59 0.59
N ASN A 172 -16.25 -12.45 0.80
CA ASN A 172 -17.60 -12.01 1.16
C ASN A 172 -17.74 -11.95 2.69
N PRO A 173 -17.96 -10.77 3.31
CA PRO A 173 -18.10 -10.66 4.76
C PRO A 173 -19.24 -11.50 5.35
N ALA A 174 -20.28 -11.82 4.55
CA ALA A 174 -21.41 -12.63 5.00
C ALA A 174 -21.05 -14.10 5.26
N ASP A 175 -19.92 -14.57 4.73
CA ASP A 175 -19.41 -15.93 4.98
C ASP A 175 -18.80 -16.05 6.39
N PHE A 176 -18.61 -14.94 7.10
CA PHE A 176 -17.98 -14.87 8.42
C PHE A 176 -18.96 -14.37 9.48
N SER A 177 -18.97 -15.06 10.63
CA SER A 177 -19.76 -14.61 11.78
C SER A 177 -19.32 -13.21 12.24
N GLN A 178 -20.24 -12.46 12.86
CA GLN A 178 -19.90 -11.14 13.40
C GLN A 178 -18.73 -11.21 14.40
N GLN A 179 -18.66 -12.27 15.20
CA GLN A 179 -17.56 -12.45 16.15
C GLN A 179 -16.22 -12.66 15.43
N CYS A 180 -16.20 -13.43 14.36
CA CYS A 180 -15.02 -13.65 13.52
C CYS A 180 -14.57 -12.34 12.82
N ARG A 181 -15.52 -11.52 12.36
CA ARG A 181 -15.21 -10.18 11.81
C ARG A 181 -14.68 -9.21 12.87
N LYS A 182 -15.16 -9.29 14.12
CA LYS A 182 -14.60 -8.53 15.24
C LYS A 182 -13.16 -8.95 15.57
N THR A 183 -12.85 -10.25 15.58
CA THR A 183 -11.47 -10.72 15.79
C THR A 183 -10.55 -10.30 14.65
N LEU A 184 -11.04 -10.30 13.40
CA LEU A 184 -10.32 -9.74 12.26
C LEU A 184 -9.99 -8.26 12.47
N MET A 185 -11.00 -7.43 12.77
CA MET A 185 -10.78 -6.00 12.95
C MET A 185 -9.81 -5.71 14.09
N LYS A 186 -9.86 -6.48 15.18
CA LYS A 186 -8.86 -6.39 16.25
C LYS A 186 -7.46 -6.71 15.71
N ALA A 187 -7.30 -7.80 14.96
CA ALA A 187 -6.01 -8.20 14.41
C ALA A 187 -5.45 -7.15 13.42
N VAL A 188 -6.32 -6.51 12.60
CA VAL A 188 -5.94 -5.41 11.71
C VAL A 188 -5.44 -4.18 12.49
N ILE A 189 -6.14 -3.79 13.55
CA ILE A 189 -5.72 -2.68 14.42
C ILE A 189 -4.39 -3.02 15.12
N ASP A 190 -4.23 -4.24 15.61
CA ASP A 190 -2.99 -4.68 16.27
C ASP A 190 -1.81 -4.66 15.28
N ALA A 191 -2.02 -5.16 14.05
CA ALA A 191 -1.03 -5.12 12.97
C ALA A 191 -0.65 -3.69 12.55
N GLU A 192 -1.63 -2.80 12.38
CA GLU A 192 -1.35 -1.39 12.08
C GLU A 192 -0.69 -0.68 13.27
N THR A 193 -1.00 -1.07 14.50
CA THR A 193 -0.30 -0.59 15.71
C THR A 193 1.17 -0.99 15.68
N LEU A 194 1.50 -2.22 15.24
CA LEU A 194 2.89 -2.66 15.08
C LEU A 194 3.63 -1.86 14.00
N LEU A 195 2.98 -1.55 12.87
CA LEU A 195 3.57 -0.65 11.86
C LEU A 195 3.83 0.73 12.48
N TYR A 196 2.83 1.25 13.20
CA TYR A 196 2.89 2.58 13.80
C TYR A 196 4.01 2.71 14.85
N THR A 197 4.25 1.68 15.67
CA THR A 197 5.34 1.69 16.65
C THR A 197 6.72 1.61 16.01
N HIS A 198 6.82 1.09 14.79
CA HIS A 198 8.04 1.15 13.97
C HIS A 198 8.12 2.45 13.13
N GLY A 199 7.29 3.44 13.43
CA GLY A 199 7.30 4.73 12.75
C GLY A 199 6.73 4.68 11.34
N VAL A 200 5.91 3.67 11.00
CA VAL A 200 5.30 3.53 9.68
C VAL A 200 3.81 3.83 9.74
N GLN A 201 3.35 4.76 8.91
CA GLN A 201 1.93 5.01 8.65
C GLN A 201 1.57 4.51 7.26
N HIS A 202 0.66 3.55 7.15
CA HIS A 202 0.28 2.97 5.85
C HIS A 202 -0.43 3.97 4.92
N ARG A 203 -1.29 4.83 5.48
CA ARG A 203 -2.15 5.84 4.79
C ARG A 203 -3.15 5.35 3.74
N ASP A 204 -3.02 4.11 3.29
CA ASP A 204 -3.96 3.46 2.36
C ASP A 204 -4.43 2.08 2.89
N LEU A 205 -4.72 1.99 4.18
CA LEU A 205 -5.15 0.73 4.79
C LEU A 205 -6.62 0.44 4.46
N HIS A 206 -6.83 -0.38 3.44
CA HIS A 206 -8.14 -0.77 2.90
C HIS A 206 -8.25 -2.28 2.77
N PRO A 207 -9.46 -2.87 2.65
CA PRO A 207 -9.65 -4.30 2.43
C PRO A 207 -8.84 -4.88 1.25
N ARG A 208 -8.63 -4.08 0.20
CA ARG A 208 -7.82 -4.48 -0.98
C ARG A 208 -6.33 -4.72 -0.66
N ASN A 209 -5.84 -4.11 0.42
CA ASN A 209 -4.44 -4.11 0.85
C ASN A 209 -4.20 -5.06 2.04
N ILE A 210 -5.16 -5.93 2.36
CA ILE A 210 -5.05 -6.96 3.40
C ILE A 210 -5.29 -8.32 2.75
N VAL A 211 -4.23 -9.12 2.61
CA VAL A 211 -4.28 -10.45 1.97
C VAL A 211 -4.31 -11.53 3.04
N VAL A 212 -5.41 -12.28 3.13
CA VAL A 212 -5.61 -13.38 4.07
C VAL A 212 -5.12 -14.68 3.44
N LEU A 213 -4.31 -15.45 4.17
CA LEU A 213 -3.74 -16.71 3.67
C LEU A 213 -4.83 -17.76 3.45
N ASN A 214 -4.67 -18.59 2.42
CA ASN A 214 -5.63 -19.65 2.05
C ASN A 214 -5.95 -20.61 3.20
N ASP A 215 -4.95 -20.96 4.01
CA ASP A 215 -5.14 -21.86 5.16
C ASP A 215 -6.08 -21.26 6.21
N THR A 216 -6.00 -19.95 6.44
CA THR A 216 -6.90 -19.22 7.34
C THR A 216 -8.32 -19.26 6.80
N ILE A 217 -8.48 -18.98 5.51
CA ILE A 217 -9.77 -18.99 4.81
C ILE A 217 -10.40 -20.39 4.89
N ALA A 218 -9.63 -21.44 4.59
CA ALA A 218 -10.09 -22.82 4.57
C ALA A 218 -10.50 -23.34 5.95
N LYS A 219 -9.81 -22.89 7.01
CA LYS A 219 -10.07 -23.34 8.38
C LYS A 219 -11.20 -22.57 9.07
N ALA A 220 -11.68 -21.47 8.48
CA ALA A 220 -12.63 -20.54 9.12
C ALA A 220 -12.23 -20.23 10.58
N SER A 221 -10.93 -20.09 10.82
CA SER A 221 -10.35 -19.93 12.15
C SER A 221 -10.48 -18.49 12.64
N ASP A 222 -10.70 -18.30 13.94
CA ASP A 222 -10.64 -16.98 14.58
C ASP A 222 -9.20 -16.43 14.67
N ALA A 223 -8.19 -17.27 14.38
CA ALA A 223 -6.80 -16.85 14.25
C ALA A 223 -6.52 -16.41 12.80
N TRP A 224 -6.60 -15.11 12.57
CA TRP A 224 -6.40 -14.50 11.25
C TRP A 224 -4.92 -14.40 10.89
N ASP A 225 -4.46 -15.23 9.95
CA ASP A 225 -3.15 -15.06 9.31
C ASP A 225 -3.32 -14.26 8.00
N PHE A 226 -2.79 -13.03 7.99
CA PHE A 226 -2.85 -12.11 6.85
C PHE A 226 -1.58 -11.28 6.71
N ARG A 227 -1.39 -10.65 5.54
CA ARG A 227 -0.33 -9.68 5.29
C ARG A 227 -0.92 -8.35 4.83
N ILE A 228 -0.40 -7.25 5.37
CA ILE A 228 -0.65 -5.90 4.88
C ILE A 228 0.31 -5.64 3.72
N VAL A 229 -0.23 -5.22 2.58
CA VAL A 229 0.50 -5.01 1.32
C VAL A 229 0.26 -3.60 0.79
N ASP A 230 1.04 -3.19 -0.23
CA ASP A 230 0.91 -1.92 -0.94
C ASP A 230 1.27 -0.67 -0.09
N PHE A 231 2.57 -0.45 0.08
CA PHE A 231 3.09 0.69 0.85
C PHE A 231 3.40 1.92 -0.02
N GLY A 232 2.86 2.03 -1.23
CA GLY A 232 3.14 3.18 -2.13
C GLY A 232 2.75 4.54 -1.52
N HIS A 233 1.74 4.57 -0.66
CA HIS A 233 1.27 5.77 0.02
C HIS A 233 1.79 5.93 1.45
N SER A 234 2.64 5.02 1.92
CA SER A 234 3.10 5.05 3.30
C SER A 234 4.00 6.27 3.58
N VAL A 235 4.12 6.58 4.87
CA VAL A 235 5.07 7.60 5.36
C VAL A 235 5.83 7.05 6.56
N LEU A 236 7.13 7.35 6.58
CA LEU A 236 8.02 7.14 7.71
C LEU A 236 7.97 8.37 8.62
N GLY A 237 7.82 8.16 9.91
CA GLY A 237 7.65 9.22 10.89
C GLY A 237 6.21 9.71 11.00
N ARG A 238 6.04 10.82 11.70
CA ARG A 238 4.72 11.39 12.03
C ARG A 238 4.53 12.78 11.46
N ALA A 239 5.62 13.50 11.24
CA ALA A 239 5.58 14.81 10.61
C ALA A 239 5.24 14.71 9.11
N PRO A 240 4.71 15.79 8.52
CA PRO A 240 4.50 15.89 7.08
C PRO A 240 5.81 15.76 6.28
N LEU A 241 6.91 16.23 6.87
CA LEU A 241 8.26 16.21 6.31
C LEU A 241 9.24 15.70 7.38
N PRO A 242 10.23 14.88 7.03
CA PRO A 242 11.22 14.36 7.98
C PRO A 242 11.94 15.45 8.79
N GLU A 243 12.20 16.61 8.16
CA GLU A 243 12.91 17.74 8.77
C GLU A 243 12.06 18.47 9.83
N LEU A 244 10.74 18.25 9.79
CA LEU A 244 9.78 18.81 10.75
C LEU A 244 9.47 17.83 11.89
N GLU A 245 10.12 16.67 11.94
CA GLU A 245 9.91 15.71 13.03
C GLU A 245 10.41 16.33 14.34
N GLY A 246 9.47 16.54 15.27
CA GLY A 246 9.69 17.23 16.55
C GLY A 246 8.88 16.61 17.68
N PRO A 247 9.12 17.07 18.93
CA PRO A 247 8.40 16.58 20.12
C PRO A 247 6.87 16.67 19.99
N GLU A 248 6.36 17.67 19.26
CA GLU A 248 4.93 17.89 19.02
C GLU A 248 4.25 16.78 18.22
N TYR A 249 5.03 16.00 17.44
CA TYR A 249 4.53 14.84 16.70
C TYR A 249 4.62 13.56 17.52
N LEU A 250 5.09 13.63 18.77
CA LEU A 250 5.25 12.52 19.70
C LEU A 250 6.06 11.35 19.12
N SER A 251 7.08 11.64 18.29
CA SER A 251 7.88 10.59 17.64
C SER A 251 8.41 9.57 18.65
N GLY A 252 8.32 8.28 18.33
CA GLY A 252 8.70 7.19 19.22
C GLY A 252 7.75 6.91 20.40
N VAL A 253 6.73 7.74 20.65
CA VAL A 253 5.78 7.53 21.75
C VAL A 253 4.57 6.71 21.26
N PRO A 254 4.26 5.53 21.82
CA PRO A 254 3.10 4.76 21.41
C PRO A 254 1.80 5.56 21.58
N ILE A 255 0.97 5.59 20.53
CA ILE A 255 -0.35 6.24 20.58
C ILE A 255 -1.43 5.16 20.60
N SER A 256 -2.31 5.24 21.59
CA SER A 256 -3.40 4.29 21.80
C SER A 256 -4.27 4.14 20.54
N PRO A 257 -4.69 2.92 20.21
CA PRO A 257 -5.72 2.67 19.19
C PRO A 257 -7.01 3.45 19.44
N LEU A 258 -7.37 3.77 20.69
CA LEU A 258 -8.55 4.56 21.03
C LEU A 258 -8.56 5.93 20.35
N LEU A 259 -7.38 6.54 20.16
CA LEU A 259 -7.24 7.83 19.47
C LEU A 259 -7.12 7.65 17.96
N ARG A 260 -6.25 6.74 17.51
CA ARG A 260 -5.93 6.56 16.08
C ARG A 260 -7.09 5.98 15.27
N TRP A 261 -7.92 5.15 15.89
CA TRP A 261 -9.08 4.50 15.28
C TRP A 261 -10.42 5.08 15.77
N HIS A 262 -10.39 6.23 16.44
CA HIS A 262 -11.59 6.92 16.90
C HIS A 262 -12.55 7.20 15.73
N LYS A 263 -13.86 7.06 15.96
CA LYS A 263 -14.89 7.23 14.90
C LYS A 263 -14.83 8.58 14.17
N ALA A 264 -14.32 9.62 14.83
CA ALA A 264 -14.16 10.96 14.25
C ALA A 264 -13.26 10.98 13.01
N TRP A 265 -12.30 10.04 12.91
CA TRP A 265 -11.42 9.91 11.76
C TRP A 265 -12.03 9.12 10.61
N ARG A 266 -13.18 8.45 10.82
CA ARG A 266 -13.91 7.67 9.82
C ARG A 266 -13.08 6.58 9.12
N ARG A 267 -11.88 6.24 9.62
CA ARG A 267 -11.00 5.19 9.07
C ARG A 267 -11.68 3.83 8.99
N PHE A 268 -12.51 3.51 9.98
CA PHE A 268 -13.26 2.25 10.02
C PHE A 268 -14.26 2.13 8.87
N GLU A 269 -14.67 3.23 8.23
CA GLU A 269 -15.64 3.20 7.13
C GLU A 269 -15.07 2.58 5.85
N PHE A 270 -13.74 2.52 5.69
CA PHE A 270 -13.10 1.73 4.64
C PHE A 270 -13.38 0.23 4.77
N PHE A 271 -13.84 -0.21 5.96
CA PHE A 271 -14.23 -1.56 6.29
C PHE A 271 -15.73 -1.67 6.56
N SER A 272 -16.56 -0.76 6.02
CA SER A 272 -18.01 -0.71 6.28
C SER A 272 -18.70 -2.06 6.03
N ASP A 273 -18.31 -2.77 4.98
CA ASP A 273 -18.92 -4.04 4.61
C ASP A 273 -18.59 -5.16 5.62
N TRP A 274 -17.53 -4.97 6.40
CA TRP A 274 -17.08 -5.90 7.44
C TRP A 274 -17.63 -5.54 8.83
N ILE A 275 -18.29 -4.39 9.00
CA ILE A 275 -18.67 -3.85 10.31
C ILE A 275 -20.17 -3.55 10.35
N ASP A 276 -20.90 -4.33 11.16
CA ASP A 276 -22.35 -4.21 11.41
C ASP A 276 -22.66 -4.03 12.92
N TRP A 277 -21.69 -3.54 13.69
CA TRP A 277 -21.81 -3.27 15.13
C TRP A 277 -21.45 -1.82 15.47
N ASP A 278 -21.75 -1.37 16.70
CA ASP A 278 -21.30 -0.06 17.17
C ASP A 278 -19.78 -0.03 17.29
N TRP A 279 -19.13 0.62 16.33
CA TRP A 279 -17.68 0.72 16.23
C TRP A 279 -17.04 1.31 17.48
N GLN A 280 -17.57 2.42 17.98
CA GLN A 280 -16.93 3.16 19.06
C GLN A 280 -17.08 2.43 20.40
N SER A 281 -18.25 1.87 20.68
CA SER A 281 -18.46 1.04 21.87
C SER A 281 -17.58 -0.22 21.83
N TRP A 282 -17.46 -0.87 20.68
CA TRP A 282 -16.58 -2.03 20.53
C TRP A 282 -15.09 -1.66 20.71
N LEU A 283 -14.63 -0.56 20.09
CA LEU A 283 -13.26 -0.08 20.21
C LEU A 283 -12.89 0.21 21.67
N GLU A 284 -13.79 0.87 22.42
CA GLU A 284 -13.61 1.15 23.84
C GLU A 284 -13.62 -0.11 24.70
N CYS A 285 -14.45 -1.10 24.37
CA CYS A 285 -14.45 -2.38 25.06
C CYS A 285 -13.12 -3.14 24.87
N VAL A 286 -12.58 -3.16 23.64
CA VAL A 286 -11.37 -3.92 23.30
C VAL A 286 -10.11 -3.22 23.79
N TYR A 287 -9.99 -1.92 23.57
CA TYR A 287 -8.78 -1.14 23.85
C TYR A 287 -8.89 -0.22 25.06
N GLY A 288 -9.98 -0.30 25.83
CA GLY A 288 -10.20 0.53 27.02
C GLY A 288 -9.06 0.46 28.04
N HIS A 289 -8.38 -0.68 28.12
CA HIS A 289 -7.20 -0.87 28.96
C HIS A 289 -6.03 0.08 28.61
N THR A 290 -5.95 0.56 27.37
CA THR A 290 -4.92 1.52 26.92
C THR A 290 -5.24 2.97 27.34
N ARG A 291 -6.42 3.25 27.89
CA ARG A 291 -6.83 4.60 28.30
C ARG A 291 -5.90 5.21 29.35
N ALA A 292 -5.30 4.37 30.20
CA ALA A 292 -4.36 4.80 31.23
C ALA A 292 -3.06 5.41 30.66
N SER A 293 -2.71 5.13 29.40
CA SER A 293 -1.52 5.71 28.77
C SER A 293 -1.79 7.04 28.07
N LEU A 294 -3.04 7.52 28.07
CA LEU A 294 -3.42 8.75 27.39
C LEU A 294 -3.06 9.98 28.22
N THR A 295 -2.35 10.92 27.60
CA THR A 295 -2.15 12.26 28.16
C THR A 295 -3.12 13.25 27.51
N GLU A 296 -3.39 14.37 28.19
CA GLU A 296 -4.20 15.45 27.63
C GLU A 296 -3.62 15.97 26.30
N HIS A 297 -2.29 16.07 26.21
CA HIS A 297 -1.60 16.46 24.98
C HIS A 297 -1.81 15.44 23.84
N MET A 298 -1.78 14.13 24.12
CA MET A 298 -2.11 13.12 23.10
C MET A 298 -3.54 13.27 22.61
N VAL A 299 -4.47 13.49 23.52
CA VAL A 299 -5.90 13.64 23.20
C VAL A 299 -6.11 14.89 22.33
N SER A 300 -5.54 16.03 22.70
CA SER A 300 -5.70 17.28 21.93
C SER A 300 -5.00 17.25 20.57
N THR A 301 -3.89 16.53 20.44
CA THR A 301 -3.20 16.38 19.15
C THR A 301 -3.89 15.38 18.21
N TRP A 302 -4.47 14.28 18.73
CA TRP A 302 -5.05 13.20 17.90
C TRP A 302 -6.57 13.22 17.78
N LEU A 303 -7.31 14.09 18.47
CA LEU A 303 -8.75 14.22 18.29
C LEU A 303 -9.11 15.63 17.83
N PRO A 304 -10.16 15.77 16.99
CA PRO A 304 -10.66 17.09 16.60
C PRO A 304 -11.03 17.95 17.81
N ALA A 305 -10.67 19.24 17.77
CA ALA A 305 -10.92 20.21 18.84
C ALA A 305 -12.37 20.21 19.35
N ILE A 306 -13.35 20.01 18.45
CA ILE A 306 -14.79 19.92 18.79
C ILE A 306 -15.13 18.79 19.80
N LEU A 307 -14.24 17.80 19.94
CA LEU A 307 -14.39 16.69 20.89
C LEU A 307 -13.55 16.87 22.16
N THR A 308 -12.58 17.79 22.16
CA THR A 308 -11.59 17.95 23.25
C THR A 308 -11.73 19.27 23.99
N GLU A 309 -12.34 20.29 23.38
CA GLU A 309 -12.60 21.57 24.03
C GLU A 309 -13.96 21.57 24.74
N PRO A 310 -14.07 22.15 25.96
CA PRO A 310 -15.35 22.38 26.60
C PRO A 310 -16.22 23.28 25.70
N ARG A 311 -17.46 22.87 25.42
CA ARG A 311 -18.43 23.80 24.80
C ARG A 311 -18.57 25.02 25.70
N GLU A 312 -18.11 26.18 25.26
CA GLU A 312 -18.61 27.44 25.80
C GLU A 312 -20.10 27.52 25.47
N ILE A 313 -20.93 27.13 26.45
CA ILE A 313 -22.38 27.34 26.38
C ILE A 313 -22.59 28.84 26.53
N THR A 314 -22.59 29.56 25.40
CA THR A 314 -23.21 30.88 25.36
C THR A 314 -24.72 30.67 25.58
N PRO A 315 -25.33 31.27 26.61
CA PRO A 315 -26.76 31.12 26.83
C PRO A 315 -27.50 31.83 25.70
N GLY A 316 -28.10 31.08 24.76
CA GLY A 316 -29.00 31.65 23.76
C GLY A 316 -29.06 31.00 22.37
N CYS A 317 -28.13 30.11 22.00
CA CYS A 317 -28.15 29.50 20.67
C CYS A 317 -28.69 28.06 20.67
N LEU A 318 -29.81 27.85 19.96
CA LEU A 318 -30.44 26.56 19.70
C LEU A 318 -29.48 25.57 19.00
N PRO A 319 -29.69 24.25 19.14
CA PRO A 319 -28.73 23.25 18.68
C PRO A 319 -28.61 23.19 17.15
N PHE A 320 -27.37 23.25 16.67
CA PHE A 320 -27.01 23.04 15.27
C PHE A 320 -27.40 21.62 14.79
N THR A 321 -28.05 21.56 13.62
CA THR A 321 -28.49 20.32 12.96
C THR A 321 -27.32 19.59 12.27
N ASN A 322 -27.52 18.29 11.99
CA ASN A 322 -26.59 17.32 11.37
C ASN A 322 -25.89 17.78 10.07
N THR A 323 -26.32 18.89 9.48
CA THR A 323 -25.77 19.50 8.27
C THR A 323 -24.43 20.22 8.52
N GLY A 324 -24.18 20.72 9.74
CA GLY A 324 -22.93 21.43 10.07
C GLY A 324 -21.69 20.53 10.09
N LEU A 325 -21.83 19.27 10.56
CA LEU A 325 -20.75 18.29 10.62
C LEU A 325 -20.27 17.88 9.21
N ARG A 326 -21.19 17.81 8.23
CA ARG A 326 -20.87 17.47 6.83
C ARG A 326 -20.11 18.59 6.11
N ALA A 327 -20.35 19.85 6.45
CA ALA A 327 -19.63 21.00 5.88
C ALA A 327 -18.22 21.13 6.47
N PHE A 328 -18.04 20.87 7.77
CA PHE A 328 -16.74 20.93 8.43
C PHE A 328 -15.80 19.78 8.03
N CYS A 329 -16.30 18.54 7.88
CA CYS A 329 -15.48 17.43 7.40
C CYS A 329 -15.00 17.60 5.95
N LYS A 330 -15.77 18.29 5.09
CA LYS A 330 -15.28 18.70 3.76
C LYS A 330 -14.11 19.68 3.85
N ASN A 331 -14.16 20.60 4.82
CA ASN A 331 -13.08 21.57 5.05
C ASN A 331 -11.82 20.96 5.69
N VAL A 332 -11.92 19.92 6.53
CA VAL A 332 -10.74 19.22 7.06
C VAL A 332 -10.09 18.30 6.02
N ALA A 333 -10.91 17.63 5.18
CA ALA A 333 -10.39 16.92 4.01
C ALA A 333 -9.78 17.87 2.97
N GLN A 334 -10.37 19.07 2.78
CA GLN A 334 -9.78 20.14 1.97
C GLN A 334 -8.56 20.79 2.63
N ALA A 335 -8.44 20.86 3.95
CA ALA A 335 -7.24 21.37 4.63
C ALA A 335 -6.07 20.38 4.52
N ALA A 336 -6.34 19.08 4.59
CA ALA A 336 -5.36 18.04 4.25
C ALA A 336 -4.95 18.08 2.77
N ALA A 337 -5.88 18.45 1.87
CA ALA A 337 -5.57 18.70 0.46
C ALA A 337 -4.87 20.06 0.21
N LEU A 338 -5.13 21.09 1.01
CA LEU A 338 -4.50 22.42 0.92
C LEU A 338 -3.07 22.41 1.44
N LEU A 339 -2.75 21.61 2.45
CA LEU A 339 -1.36 21.29 2.82
C LEU A 339 -0.60 20.61 1.66
N HIS A 340 -1.32 19.89 0.80
CA HIS A 340 -0.81 19.28 -0.43
C HIS A 340 -0.64 20.29 -1.60
N VAL A 341 -1.31 21.45 -1.54
CA VAL A 341 -1.20 22.56 -2.52
C VAL A 341 -0.17 23.60 -2.07
N VAL A 342 -0.05 23.87 -0.77
CA VAL A 342 0.96 24.81 -0.25
C VAL A 342 2.38 24.25 -0.40
N SER A 343 2.55 22.92 -0.40
CA SER A 343 3.82 22.28 -0.78
C SER A 343 4.15 22.39 -2.29
N ARG A 344 3.25 22.93 -3.12
CA ARG A 344 3.50 23.26 -4.54
C ARG A 344 3.84 24.74 -4.77
N ILE A 345 3.83 25.60 -3.74
CA ILE A 345 4.04 27.06 -3.89
C ILE A 345 5.42 27.53 -3.38
N TYR A 346 6.17 26.68 -2.68
CA TYR A 346 7.53 27.01 -2.23
C TYR A 346 8.52 25.89 -2.57
N VAL A 347 9.04 25.89 -3.81
CA VAL A 347 10.49 25.93 -4.13
C VAL A 347 10.60 26.53 -5.56
N PRO A 348 11.50 27.49 -5.83
CA PRO A 348 11.76 28.01 -7.18
C PRO A 348 12.28 26.94 -8.17
#